data_AF-A0A4R4BME8-F1
#
_entry.id   AF-A0A4R4BME8-F1
#
_cell.length_a   1.000
_cell.length_b   1.000
_cell.length_c   1.000
_cell.angle_alpha   90.00
_cell.angle_beta   90.00
_cell.angle_gamma   90.00
#
_symmetry.space_group_name_H-M   'P 1'
#
loop_
_entity.id
_entity.type
_entity.pdbx_description
1 polymer ?
#
loop_
_entity_poly.entity_id
_entity_poly.type
_entity_poly.pdbx_seq_one_letter_code
_entity_poly.pdbx_strand_id
1 'polypeptide(L)'
;MAEITQIKILLDEIYTLLLKANETEWAKSIYQIKNEFENSQEDELNVLARKALQMFEGSGSFSDLVLYVNGNPDSKLNDRFNTLRMRLHQELINFIS
;
A
#
# COMPACT_ATOMS: atom_id res chain seq x y z
N MET A 1 17.60 -1.05 5.90
CA MET A 1 17.74 -0.04 4.81
C MET A 1 17.15 -0.53 3.49
N ALA A 2 17.50 -1.72 2.99
CA ALA A 2 16.92 -2.27 1.76
C ALA A 2 15.40 -2.54 1.87
N GLU A 3 14.90 -2.96 3.04
CA GLU A 3 13.46 -3.22 3.22
C GLU A 3 12.63 -1.94 3.08
N ILE A 4 13.10 -0.81 3.63
CA ILE A 4 12.43 0.49 3.52
C ILE A 4 12.34 0.94 2.06
N THR A 5 13.43 0.77 1.29
CA THR A 5 13.42 1.06 -0.14
C THR A 5 12.38 0.22 -0.85
N GLN A 6 12.27 -1.07 -0.52
CA GLN A 6 11.28 -1.96 -1.12
C GLN A 6 9.84 -1.55 -0.75
N ILE A 7 9.58 -1.19 0.50
CA ILE A 7 8.29 -0.66 0.96
C ILE A 7 7.90 0.59 0.15
N LYS A 8 8.83 1.54 -0.01
CA LYS A 8 8.59 2.78 -0.78
C LYS A 8 8.24 2.51 -2.24
N ILE A 9 8.95 1.58 -2.89
CA ILE A 9 8.67 1.17 -4.27
C ILE A 9 7.27 0.55 -4.38
N LEU A 10 6.91 -0.34 -3.45
CA LEU A 10 5.60 -0.99 -3.45
C LEU A 10 4.47 0.04 -3.25
N LEU A 11 4.64 1.00 -2.33
CA LEU A 11 3.68 2.08 -2.11
C LEU A 11 3.49 2.94 -3.37
N ASP A 12 4.56 3.25 -4.10
CA ASP A 12 4.50 4.03 -5.34
C ASP A 12 3.78 3.29 -6.48
N GLU A 13 4.06 1.99 -6.64
CA GLU A 13 3.37 1.16 -7.61
C GLU A 13 1.87 1.03 -7.31
N ILE A 14 1.54 0.80 -6.04
CA ILE A 14 0.16 0.71 -5.55
C ILE A 14 -0.57 2.04 -5.79
N TYR A 15 0.03 3.17 -5.42
CA TYR A 15 -0.53 4.49 -5.65
C TYR A 15 -0.88 4.71 -7.12
N THR A 16 0.02 4.34 -8.03
CA THR A 16 -0.18 4.44 -9.47
C THR A 16 -1.34 3.57 -9.96
N LEU A 17 -1.52 2.36 -9.42
CA LEU A 17 -2.66 1.50 -9.78
C LEU A 17 -4.00 2.07 -9.29
N LEU A 18 -4.02 2.60 -8.08
CA LEU A 18 -5.23 3.20 -7.49
C LEU A 18 -5.69 4.42 -8.29
N LEU A 19 -4.77 5.28 -8.73
CA LEU A 19 -5.10 6.39 -9.62
C LEU A 19 -5.71 5.93 -10.95
N LYS A 20 -5.18 4.84 -11.54
CA LYS A 20 -5.73 4.27 -12.79
C LYS A 20 -7.14 3.72 -12.61
N ALA A 21 -7.44 3.19 -11.42
CA ALA A 21 -8.76 2.69 -11.04
C ALA A 21 -9.71 3.80 -10.56
N ASN A 22 -9.28 5.06 -10.53
CA ASN A 22 -10.01 6.19 -9.96
C ASN A 22 -10.37 6.00 -8.47
N GLU A 23 -9.59 5.19 -7.74
CA GLU A 23 -9.71 4.96 -6.29
C GLU A 23 -9.02 6.08 -5.51
N THR A 24 -9.53 7.30 -5.62
CA THR A 24 -8.83 8.53 -5.20
C THR A 24 -8.56 8.60 -3.70
N GLU A 25 -9.48 8.13 -2.86
CA GLU A 25 -9.31 8.15 -1.40
C GLU A 25 -8.23 7.17 -0.96
N TRP A 26 -8.22 5.95 -1.53
CA TRP A 26 -7.16 4.99 -1.27
C TRP A 26 -5.81 5.46 -1.82
N ALA A 27 -5.79 6.06 -3.01
CA ALA A 27 -4.57 6.65 -3.57
C ALA A 27 -4.00 7.73 -2.64
N LYS A 28 -4.85 8.60 -2.09
CA LYS A 28 -4.45 9.63 -1.12
C LYS A 28 -3.85 9.03 0.14
N SER A 29 -4.49 8.00 0.72
CA SER A 29 -3.99 7.31 1.91
C SER A 29 -2.63 6.66 1.67
N ILE A 30 -2.45 5.96 0.55
CA ILE A 30 -1.17 5.34 0.19
C ILE A 30 -0.07 6.39 -0.04
N TYR A 31 -0.42 7.50 -0.70
CA TYR A 31 0.51 8.61 -0.90
C TYR A 31 0.96 9.24 0.43
N GLN A 32 0.03 9.42 1.37
CA GLN A 32 0.36 9.94 2.71
C GLN A 32 1.33 9.00 3.44
N ILE A 33 1.07 7.70 3.44
CA ILE A 33 1.96 6.71 4.05
C ILE A 33 3.34 6.76 3.40
N LYS A 34 3.42 6.78 2.06
CA LYS A 34 4.69 6.92 1.32
C LYS A 34 5.47 8.16 1.76
N ASN A 35 4.80 9.31 1.83
CA ASN A 35 5.42 10.57 2.23
C ASN A 35 5.91 10.53 3.69
N GLU A 36 5.17 9.88 4.60
CA GLU A 36 5.62 9.65 5.98
C GLU A 36 6.93 8.81 5.99
N PHE A 37 6.98 7.69 5.25
CA PHE A 37 8.20 6.89 5.12
C PHE A 37 9.40 7.63 4.49
N GLU A 38 9.15 8.59 3.60
CA GLU A 38 10.19 9.39 2.95
C GLU A 38 10.80 10.43 3.87
N ASN A 39 10.03 10.96 4.82
CA ASN A 39 10.43 12.10 5.65
C ASN A 39 10.70 11.75 7.13
N SER A 40 10.41 10.52 7.56
CA SER A 40 10.66 10.07 8.93
C SER A 40 12.10 9.64 9.20
N GLN A 41 12.49 9.79 10.47
CA GLN A 41 13.77 9.29 10.99
C GLN A 41 13.71 7.78 11.23
N GLU A 42 14.88 7.11 11.28
CA GLU A 42 14.98 5.65 11.34
C GLU A 42 14.24 5.02 12.54
N ASP A 43 14.23 5.71 13.68
CA ASP A 43 13.54 5.32 14.91
C ASP A 43 12.00 5.42 14.82
N GLU A 44 11.48 6.27 13.92
CA GLU A 44 10.04 6.43 13.68
C GLU A 44 9.47 5.39 12.70
N LEU A 45 10.32 4.81 11.84
CA LEU A 45 9.88 3.93 10.76
C LEU A 45 9.15 2.67 11.28
N ASN A 46 9.55 2.17 12.45
CA ASN A 46 8.89 1.04 13.10
C ASN A 46 7.45 1.34 13.54
N VAL A 47 7.18 2.58 13.93
CA VAL A 47 5.83 3.03 14.29
C VAL A 47 5.00 3.20 13.01
N LEU A 48 5.60 3.79 11.96
CA LEU A 48 4.95 3.94 10.66
C LEU A 48 4.60 2.61 10.02
N ALA A 49 5.48 1.60 10.09
CA ALA A 49 5.20 0.28 9.55
C ALA A 49 4.03 -0.40 10.25
N ARG A 50 3.92 -0.28 11.58
CA ARG A 50 2.76 -0.76 12.34
C ARG A 50 1.48 -0.02 11.96
N LYS A 51 1.54 1.31 11.81
CA LYS A 51 0.41 2.12 11.34
C LYS A 51 -0.03 1.71 9.94
N ALA A 52 0.90 1.45 9.03
CA ALA A 52 0.60 0.97 7.69
C ALA A 52 -0.04 -0.43 7.70
N LEU A 53 0.35 -1.33 8.60
CA LEU A 53 -0.28 -2.65 8.74
C LEU A 53 -1.77 -2.57 9.12
N GLN A 54 -2.17 -1.55 9.89
CA GLN A 54 -3.59 -1.37 10.27
C GLN A 54 -4.52 -1.21 9.07
N MET A 55 -4.02 -0.77 7.90
CA MET A 55 -4.86 -0.64 6.71
C MET A 55 -5.35 -1.99 6.16
N PHE A 56 -4.71 -3.09 6.55
CA PHE A 56 -5.08 -4.46 6.14
C PHE A 56 -6.09 -5.12 7.08
N GLU A 57 -6.43 -4.48 8.20
CA GLU A 57 -7.27 -5.06 9.25
C GLU A 57 -8.71 -4.52 9.17
N GLY A 58 -9.70 -5.39 9.45
CA GLY A 58 -11.12 -5.02 9.52
C GLY A 58 -11.91 -5.16 8.22
N SER A 59 -13.22 -4.91 8.31
CA SER A 59 -14.15 -4.97 7.16
C SER A 59 -14.10 -3.68 6.35
N GLY A 60 -14.02 -3.80 5.02
CA GLY A 60 -13.80 -2.65 4.13
C GLY A 60 -12.35 -2.17 4.16
N SER A 61 -11.43 -3.04 4.58
CA SER A 61 -10.01 -2.74 4.63
C SER A 61 -9.38 -2.70 3.24
N PHE A 62 -8.11 -2.33 3.17
CA PHE A 62 -7.33 -2.36 1.94
C PHE A 62 -7.28 -3.76 1.30
N SER A 63 -7.45 -4.82 2.12
CA SER A 63 -7.54 -6.21 1.69
C SER A 63 -8.84 -6.54 0.94
N ASP A 64 -9.91 -5.76 1.15
CA ASP A 64 -11.22 -5.97 0.53
C ASP A 64 -11.39 -5.16 -0.77
N LEU A 65 -10.46 -4.26 -1.07
CA LEU A 65 -10.56 -3.37 -2.22
C LEU A 65 -10.50 -4.13 -3.55
N VAL A 66 -11.49 -3.88 -4.41
CA VAL A 66 -11.57 -4.36 -5.79
C VAL A 66 -11.52 -3.16 -6.71
N LEU A 67 -10.60 -3.18 -7.67
CA LEU A 67 -10.37 -2.09 -8.61
C LEU A 67 -11.32 -2.19 -9.80
N TYR A 68 -11.95 -1.07 -10.13
CA TYR A 68 -12.84 -0.94 -11.28
C TYR A 68 -12.23 0.00 -12.32
N VAL A 69 -12.42 -0.31 -13.60
CA VAL A 69 -12.10 0.57 -14.72
C VAL A 69 -13.36 0.71 -15.57
N ASN A 70 -13.82 1.95 -15.79
CA ASN A 70 -15.07 2.24 -16.48
C ASN A 70 -16.28 1.45 -15.91
N GLY A 71 -16.37 1.36 -14.58
CA GLY A 71 -17.47 0.70 -13.88
C GLY A 71 -17.44 -0.84 -13.89
N ASN A 72 -16.41 -1.46 -14.47
CA ASN A 72 -16.27 -2.92 -14.48
C ASN A 72 -15.00 -3.35 -13.73
N PRO A 73 -15.02 -4.48 -12.99
CA PRO A 73 -13.81 -5.04 -12.42
C PRO A 73 -12.80 -5.39 -13.52
N ASP A 74 -11.57 -4.91 -13.38
CA ASP A 74 -10.47 -5.28 -14.28
C ASP A 74 -9.63 -6.38 -13.63
N SER A 75 -9.75 -7.62 -14.14
CA SER A 75 -9.07 -8.78 -13.54
C SER A 75 -7.56 -8.64 -13.53
N LYS A 76 -6.95 -8.16 -14.61
CA LYS A 76 -5.49 -8.00 -14.71
C LYS A 76 -4.98 -6.94 -13.74
N LEU A 77 -5.72 -5.85 -13.60
CA LEU A 77 -5.40 -4.78 -12.67
C LEU A 77 -5.51 -5.27 -11.22
N ASN A 78 -6.58 -6.01 -10.91
CA ASN A 78 -6.79 -6.59 -9.59
C ASN A 78 -5.75 -7.65 -9.23
N ASP A 79 -5.36 -8.53 -10.16
CA ASP A 79 -4.31 -9.54 -9.93
C ASP A 79 -2.97 -8.87 -9.60
N ARG A 80 -2.63 -7.81 -10.34
CA ARG A 80 -1.43 -7.02 -10.05
C ARG A 80 -1.52 -6.33 -8.70
N PHE A 81 -2.65 -5.70 -8.41
CA PHE A 81 -2.89 -5.02 -7.14
C PHE A 81 -2.80 -5.99 -5.95
N ASN A 82 -3.40 -7.18 -6.08
CA ASN A 82 -3.34 -8.26 -5.11
C ASN A 82 -1.90 -8.72 -4.86
N THR A 83 -1.12 -8.87 -5.92
CA THR A 83 0.30 -9.23 -5.80
C THR A 83 1.08 -8.15 -5.04
N LEU A 84 0.87 -6.87 -5.39
CA LEU A 84 1.59 -5.76 -4.76
C LEU A 84 1.22 -5.59 -3.28
N ARG A 85 -0.07 -5.66 -2.95
CA ARG A 85 -0.53 -5.50 -1.55
C ARG A 85 -0.05 -6.65 -0.66
N MET A 86 -0.02 -7.88 -1.17
CA MET A 86 0.52 -9.04 -0.44
C MET A 86 2.02 -8.86 -0.17
N ARG A 87 2.78 -8.40 -1.17
CA ARG A 87 4.20 -8.07 -0.99
C ARG A 87 4.40 -6.95 0.01
N LEU A 88 3.63 -5.86 -0.09
CA LEU A 88 3.72 -4.74 0.85
C LEU A 88 3.47 -5.22 2.29
N HIS A 89 2.42 -6.00 2.51
CA HIS A 89 2.12 -6.56 3.81
C HIS A 89 3.29 -7.41 4.36
N GLN A 90 3.88 -8.27 3.53
CA GLN A 90 5.01 -9.10 3.93
C GLN A 90 6.25 -8.26 4.28
N GLU A 91 6.58 -7.25 3.47
CA GLU A 91 7.72 -6.37 3.74
C GLU A 91 7.51 -5.54 5.01
N LEU A 92 6.28 -5.09 5.27
CA LEU A 92 5.94 -4.40 6.52
C LEU A 92 6.11 -5.30 7.75
N ILE A 93 5.69 -6.57 7.68
CA ILE A 93 5.90 -7.55 8.75
C ILE A 93 7.39 -7.82 8.96
N ASN A 94 8.13 -8.07 7.88
CA ASN A 94 9.56 -8.34 7.94
C ASN A 94 10.33 -7.18 8.56
N PHE A 95 9.92 -5.94 8.26
CA PHE A 95 10.57 -4.75 8.75
C PHE A 95 10.42 -4.53 10.27
N ILE A 96 9.29 -4.96 10.86
CA ILE A 96 9.03 -4.79 12.30
C ILE A 96 9.40 -6.00 13.16
N SER A 97 9.80 -7.11 12.52
CA SER A 97 10.19 -8.38 13.16
C SER A 97 11.65 -8.37 13.58
#